data_AF-A0A359LRE7-F1
#
_entry.id   AF-A0A359LRE7-F1
#
_cell.length_a   1.000
_cell.length_b   1.000
_cell.length_c   1.000
_cell.angle_alpha   90.00
_cell.angle_beta   90.00
_cell.angle_gamma   90.00
#
_symmetry.space_group_name_H-M   'P 1'
#
loop_
_entity.id
_entity.type
_entity.pdbx_description
1 polymer ?
#
loop_
_entity_poly.entity_id
_entity_poly.type
_entity_poly.pdbx_seq_one_letter_code
_entity_poly.pdbx_strand_id
1 'polypeptide(L)'
;MKPPLVLLAFAALASGQSWQPPADRDRCPSPWGAGDQRGSANHMSPGTVLRAARLIRTGQVFELGQVLSAGMPLFGPRRFELLTKRT
;
A
#
# COMPACT_ATOMS: atom_id res chain seq x y z
N MET A 1 -9.64 65.29 21.84
CA MET A 1 -9.03 64.70 20.63
C MET A 1 -8.41 63.36 21.05
N LYS A 2 -8.93 62.22 20.57
CA LYS A 2 -8.46 60.86 20.92
C LYS A 2 -7.43 60.41 19.86
N PRO A 3 -6.29 59.81 20.22
CA PRO A 3 -5.31 59.33 19.26
C PRO A 3 -5.83 58.07 18.55
N PRO A 4 -5.44 57.82 17.28
CA PRO A 4 -5.86 56.64 16.55
C PRO A 4 -5.13 55.41 17.09
N LEU A 5 -5.89 54.37 17.41
CA LEU A 5 -5.40 53.06 17.80
C LEU A 5 -4.79 52.38 16.56
N VAL A 6 -3.46 52.23 16.52
CA VAL A 6 -2.77 51.50 15.45
C VAL A 6 -2.78 50.01 15.79
N LEU A 7 -3.44 49.21 14.94
CA LEU A 7 -3.50 47.75 15.07
C LEU A 7 -2.27 47.15 14.36
N LEU A 8 -1.32 46.61 15.13
CA LEU A 8 -0.19 45.84 14.61
C LEU A 8 -0.67 44.43 14.23
N ALA A 9 -0.79 44.15 12.93
CA ALA A 9 -1.06 42.81 12.43
C ALA A 9 0.22 41.95 12.52
N PHE A 10 0.22 40.95 13.40
CA PHE A 10 1.24 39.90 13.40
C PHE A 10 0.94 38.90 12.27
N ALA A 11 1.68 38.98 11.16
CA ALA A 11 1.69 37.93 10.16
C ALA A 11 2.51 36.74 10.71
N ALA A 12 1.85 35.68 11.14
CA ALA A 12 2.52 34.42 11.44
C ALA A 12 3.09 33.83 10.15
N LEU A 13 4.41 33.77 10.03
CA LEU A 13 5.08 33.01 8.97
C LEU A 13 4.73 31.53 9.17
N ALA A 14 3.82 30.99 8.35
CA ALA A 14 3.60 29.56 8.28
C ALA A 14 4.92 28.90 7.84
N SER A 15 5.54 28.14 8.75
CA SER A 15 6.72 27.35 8.43
C SER A 15 6.27 26.22 7.50
N GLY A 16 6.80 26.19 6.27
CA GLY A 16 6.61 25.06 5.38
C GLY A 16 7.19 23.78 5.99
N GLN A 17 6.66 22.62 5.60
CA GLN A 17 7.14 21.34 6.09
C GLN A 17 8.65 21.21 5.81
N SER A 18 9.45 21.01 6.86
CA SER A 18 10.92 20.94 6.80
C SER A 18 11.47 19.53 6.64
N TRP A 19 10.59 18.52 6.58
CA TRP A 19 11.01 17.14 6.45
C TRP A 19 11.62 16.90 5.08
N GLN A 20 12.82 16.35 5.09
CA GLN A 20 13.47 15.79 3.90
C GLN A 20 13.49 14.26 4.08
N PRO A 21 13.15 13.47 3.06
CA PRO A 21 13.34 12.04 3.14
C PRO A 21 14.82 11.72 3.39
N PRO A 22 15.15 10.67 4.18
CA PRO A 22 16.54 10.24 4.39
C PRO A 22 17.30 10.05 3.07
N ALA A 23 18.63 10.06 3.07
CA ALA A 23 19.39 9.75 1.87
C ALA A 23 19.00 8.37 1.34
N ASP A 24 19.08 8.13 0.02
CA ASP A 24 18.56 6.88 -0.59
C ASP A 24 19.13 5.61 0.05
N ARG A 25 20.41 5.65 0.49
CA ARG A 25 21.06 4.55 1.23
C ARG A 25 20.48 4.27 2.62
N ASP A 26 19.84 5.28 3.22
CA ASP A 26 19.25 5.26 4.56
C ASP A 26 17.73 5.04 4.50
N ARG A 27 17.14 4.99 3.30
CA ARG A 27 15.73 4.70 3.11
C ARG A 27 15.48 3.20 3.21
N CYS A 28 15.04 2.77 4.40
CA CYS A 28 14.43 1.47 4.66
C CYS A 28 15.20 0.28 4.05
N PRO A 29 16.43 0.01 4.51
CA PRO A 29 17.14 -1.20 4.10
C PRO A 29 16.24 -2.41 4.37
N SER A 30 16.06 -3.26 3.36
CA SER A 30 15.22 -4.45 3.48
C SER A 30 15.71 -5.29 4.68
N PRO A 31 14.82 -5.69 5.61
CA PRO A 31 15.21 -6.56 6.72
C PRO A 31 15.67 -7.95 6.23
N TRP A 32 15.46 -8.25 4.95
CA TRP A 32 15.80 -9.51 4.30
C TRP A 32 17.09 -9.45 3.46
N GLY A 33 17.76 -8.30 3.45
CA GLY A 33 19.02 -8.08 2.73
C GLY A 33 18.85 -7.36 1.39
N ALA A 34 19.95 -6.80 0.89
CA ALA A 34 19.94 -5.88 -0.25
C ALA A 34 19.51 -6.51 -1.60
N GLY A 35 19.71 -7.83 -1.76
CA GLY A 35 19.32 -8.57 -2.97
C GLY A 35 17.96 -9.24 -2.90
N ASP A 36 17.23 -9.07 -1.79
CA ASP A 36 15.93 -9.71 -1.60
C ASP A 36 14.87 -9.10 -2.53
N GLN A 37 14.14 -9.96 -3.23
CA GLN A 37 13.01 -9.58 -4.09
C GLN A 37 11.67 -10.13 -3.56
N ARG A 38 11.67 -10.86 -2.44
CA ARG A 38 10.47 -11.47 -1.86
C ARG A 38 9.76 -10.53 -0.88
N GLY A 39 10.49 -9.65 -0.20
CA GLY A 39 9.97 -8.73 0.80
C GLY A 39 9.23 -9.46 1.93
N SER A 40 8.06 -8.95 2.33
CA SER A 40 7.26 -9.54 3.41
C SER A 40 6.82 -10.99 3.15
N ALA A 41 6.92 -11.51 1.92
CA ALA A 41 6.68 -12.92 1.66
C ALA A 41 7.68 -13.84 2.39
N ASN A 42 8.84 -13.32 2.82
CA ASN A 42 9.79 -14.05 3.66
C ASN A 42 9.22 -14.40 5.06
N HIS A 43 8.13 -13.77 5.51
CA HIS A 43 7.42 -14.20 6.71
C HIS A 43 6.72 -15.56 6.54
N MET A 44 6.46 -16.00 5.31
CA MET A 44 5.90 -17.32 5.03
C MET A 44 6.99 -18.39 5.15
N SER A 45 6.91 -19.14 6.25
CA SER A 45 7.82 -20.23 6.62
C SER A 45 7.08 -21.57 6.74
N PRO A 46 7.77 -22.71 6.74
CA PRO A 46 7.13 -24.00 7.02
C PRO A 46 6.34 -23.99 8.34
N GLY A 47 6.86 -23.30 9.37
CA GLY A 47 6.18 -23.15 10.65
C GLY A 47 4.87 -22.35 10.58
N THR A 48 4.81 -21.27 9.80
CA THR A 48 3.55 -20.51 9.62
C THR A 48 2.53 -21.32 8.83
N VAL A 49 2.97 -22.07 7.82
CA VAL A 49 2.12 -22.97 7.03
C VAL A 49 1.50 -24.06 7.91
N LEU A 50 2.30 -24.73 8.74
CA LEU A 50 1.79 -25.76 9.66
C LEU A 50 0.79 -25.20 10.68
N ARG A 51 1.03 -23.98 11.19
CA ARG A 51 0.05 -23.32 12.08
C ARG A 51 -1.26 -23.03 11.36
N ALA A 52 -1.21 -22.54 10.12
CA ALA A 52 -2.40 -22.27 9.33
C ALA A 52 -3.18 -23.56 9.00
N ALA A 53 -2.50 -24.65 8.63
CA ALA A 53 -3.13 -25.94 8.35
C ALA A 53 -3.94 -26.48 9.54
N ARG A 54 -3.49 -26.23 10.78
CA ARG A 54 -4.21 -26.62 12.00
C ARG A 54 -5.52 -25.85 12.22
N LEU A 55 -5.78 -24.76 11.49
CA LEU A 55 -7.05 -24.03 11.54
C LEU A 55 -8.17 -24.73 10.76
N ILE A 56 -7.85 -25.66 9.88
CA ILE A 56 -8.84 -26.43 9.12
C ILE A 56 -9.49 -27.44 10.06
N ARG A 57 -10.79 -27.25 10.36
CA ARG A 57 -11.57 -28.13 11.24
C ARG A 57 -12.71 -28.85 10.53
N THR A 58 -13.50 -28.12 9.75
CA THR A 58 -14.72 -28.62 9.11
C THR A 58 -14.52 -29.03 7.66
N GLY A 59 -13.41 -28.62 7.04
CA GLY A 59 -13.18 -28.80 5.60
C GLY A 59 -14.03 -27.89 4.72
N GLN A 60 -14.72 -26.89 5.27
CA GLN A 60 -15.48 -25.91 4.48
C GLN A 60 -14.53 -25.08 3.60
N VAL A 61 -14.96 -24.85 2.36
CA VAL A 61 -14.22 -24.07 1.36
C VAL A 61 -15.09 -22.91 0.92
N PHE A 62 -14.51 -21.71 0.89
CA PHE A 62 -15.16 -20.49 0.43
C PHE A 62 -14.34 -19.89 -0.72
N GLU A 63 -14.97 -19.64 -1.85
CA GLU A 63 -14.34 -18.97 -2.98
C GLU A 63 -14.24 -17.46 -2.70
N LEU A 64 -13.03 -16.93 -2.62
CA LEU A 64 -12.78 -15.49 -2.40
C LEU A 64 -12.53 -14.73 -3.70
N GLY A 65 -12.45 -15.43 -4.83
CA GLY A 65 -12.29 -14.85 -6.15
C GLY A 65 -13.56 -14.20 -6.70
N GLN A 66 -13.39 -13.48 -7.82
CA GLN A 66 -14.49 -12.93 -8.62
C GLN A 66 -14.46 -13.55 -10.01
N VAL A 67 -15.64 -13.65 -10.64
CA VAL A 67 -15.73 -14.13 -12.02
C VAL A 67 -15.10 -13.08 -12.95
N LEU A 68 -14.05 -13.49 -13.66
CA LEU A 68 -13.40 -12.65 -14.66
C LEU A 68 -14.33 -12.47 -15.86
N SER A 69 -14.73 -11.23 -16.12
CA SER A 69 -15.61 -10.88 -17.23
C SER A 69 -15.30 -9.47 -17.71
N ALA A 70 -15.74 -9.14 -18.93
CA ALA A 70 -15.57 -7.80 -19.49
C ALA A 70 -16.26 -6.71 -18.65
N GLY A 71 -17.31 -7.06 -17.90
CA GLY A 71 -18.07 -6.14 -17.04
C GLY A 71 -17.59 -6.06 -15.59
N MET A 72 -16.51 -6.76 -15.21
CA MET A 72 -16.01 -6.72 -13.83
C MET A 72 -15.45 -5.33 -13.48
N PRO A 73 -15.52 -4.90 -12.20
CA PRO A 73 -15.02 -3.60 -11.81
C PRO A 73 -13.50 -3.51 -12.02
N LEU A 74 -13.08 -2.58 -12.88
CA LEU A 74 -11.69 -2.29 -13.18
C LEU A 74 -11.44 -0.79 -13.01
N PHE A 75 -10.26 -0.44 -12.50
CA PHE A 75 -9.94 0.97 -12.27
C PHE A 75 -9.39 1.63 -13.54
N GLY A 76 -9.97 2.77 -13.87
CA GLY A 76 -9.56 3.61 -14.99
C GLY A 76 -9.67 2.87 -16.34
N PRO A 77 -8.69 3.02 -17.24
CA PRO A 77 -8.76 2.45 -18.59
C PRO A 77 -8.41 0.96 -18.67
N ARG A 78 -8.37 0.25 -17.54
CA ARG A 78 -8.10 -1.20 -17.51
C ARG A 78 -9.28 -1.95 -18.12
N ARG A 79 -8.98 -2.95 -18.94
CA ARG A 79 -9.98 -3.83 -19.57
C ARG A 79 -9.58 -5.29 -19.47
N PHE A 80 -10.57 -6.16 -19.51
CA PHE A 80 -10.38 -7.60 -19.59
C PHE A 80 -10.73 -8.08 -21.01
N GLU A 81 -9.76 -8.70 -21.67
CA GLU A 81 -9.92 -9.29 -23.01
C GLU A 81 -9.48 -10.75 -22.94
N LEU A 82 -10.36 -11.67 -23.37
CA LEU A 82 -10.02 -13.07 -23.49
C LEU A 82 -9.71 -13.37 -24.96
N LEU A 83 -8.42 -13.50 -25.27
CA LEU A 83 -7.95 -13.86 -26.61
C LEU A 83 -7.80 -15.38 -26.69
N THR A 84 -8.77 -16.05 -27.31
CA THR A 84 -8.67 -17.48 -27.60
C THR A 84 -8.01 -17.70 -28.96
N LYS A 85 -7.32 -18.85 -29.11
CA LYS A 85 -6.77 -19.26 -30.39
C LYS A 85 -7.92 -19.42 -31.40
N ARG A 86 -7.81 -18.82 -32.59
CA ARG A 86 -8.73 -19.12 -33.71
C ARG A 86 -8.54 -20.59 -34.12
N THR A 87 -9.63 -21.34 -34.10
CA THR A 87 -9.74 -22.66 -34.73
C THR A 87 -9.75 -22.53 -36.24
#